data_AF-A0A1S2VP32-F1
#
_entry.id   AF-A0A1S2VP32-F1
#
_cell.length_a   1.000
_cell.length_b   1.000
_cell.length_c   1.000
_cell.angle_alpha   90.00
_cell.angle_beta   90.00
_cell.angle_gamma   90.00
#
_symmetry.space_group_name_H-M   'P 1'
#
loop_
_entity.id
_entity.type
_entity.pdbx_description
1 polymer ?
#
loop_
_entity_poly.entity_id
_entity_poly.type
_entity_poly.pdbx_seq_one_letter_code
_entity_poly.pdbx_strand_id
1 'polypeptide(L)'
;MAGASLFCATIFLLTGCDKANNPEPADENELITTVSLKFTEQGTTNARTFTYRDVDGDGGQAPTKFDAITLTAGKTYDLAITFQDESKTPADDITAEINQKKDEHLVVYTPSPASLLTVTITDKDSRNYPVGLTSTAKAGAAGTGTLKVQLRHQPPVNGQPVKNGTVTPGSDDVNLDFTLTVN
;
A
#
# COMPACT_ATOMS: atom_id res chain seq x y z
N MET A 1 24.52 58.74 -46.26
CA MET A 1 23.95 58.59 -44.91
C MET A 1 23.33 57.21 -44.82
N ALA A 2 23.66 56.50 -43.74
CA ALA A 2 23.46 55.08 -43.54
C ALA A 2 22.00 54.67 -43.34
N GLY A 3 21.72 53.38 -43.55
CA GLY A 3 20.49 52.72 -43.10
C GLY A 3 20.43 51.27 -43.57
N ALA A 4 20.96 50.35 -42.76
CA ALA A 4 21.10 48.93 -43.04
C ALA A 4 19.77 48.14 -42.92
N SER A 5 19.75 47.01 -43.63
CA SER A 5 18.69 45.98 -43.68
C SER A 5 18.61 45.17 -42.37
N LEU A 6 17.42 44.74 -41.95
CA LEU A 6 17.26 43.55 -41.10
C LEU A 6 15.89 42.89 -41.29
N PHE A 7 15.93 41.68 -41.85
CA PHE A 7 14.84 40.73 -41.95
C PHE A 7 14.70 40.01 -40.60
N CYS A 8 13.50 39.94 -40.01
CA CYS A 8 13.25 39.07 -38.86
C CYS A 8 11.87 38.42 -39.01
N ALA A 9 11.90 37.12 -39.28
CA ALA A 9 10.73 36.25 -39.35
C ALA A 9 10.23 35.94 -37.93
N THR A 10 8.95 36.18 -37.67
CA THR A 10 8.33 35.85 -36.38
C THR A 10 7.80 34.42 -36.41
N ILE A 11 8.47 33.55 -35.66
CA ILE A 11 8.11 32.14 -35.41
C ILE A 11 6.97 32.07 -34.37
N PHE A 12 6.01 31.19 -34.62
CA PHE A 12 4.96 30.75 -33.68
C PHE A 12 5.57 30.09 -32.43
N LEU A 13 5.11 30.47 -31.24
CA LEU A 13 5.23 29.63 -30.05
C LEU A 13 3.87 29.56 -29.35
N LEU A 14 3.25 28.38 -29.45
CA LEU A 14 2.14 27.93 -28.64
C LEU A 14 2.67 27.73 -27.22
N THR A 15 2.27 28.57 -26.28
CA THR A 15 2.51 28.31 -24.85
C THR A 15 1.44 27.31 -24.39
N GLY A 16 1.78 26.03 -24.46
CA GLY A 16 1.08 25.01 -23.69
C GLY A 16 1.22 25.33 -22.20
N CYS A 17 0.14 25.16 -21.45
CA CYS A 17 0.10 25.38 -20.02
C CYS A 17 1.04 24.39 -19.33
N ASP A 18 2.17 24.88 -18.84
CA ASP A 18 3.14 24.10 -18.07
C ASP A 18 2.49 23.57 -16.80
N LYS A 19 2.43 22.24 -16.64
CA LYS A 19 2.19 21.56 -15.36
C LYS A 19 3.42 21.62 -14.45
N ALA A 20 4.19 22.70 -14.51
CA ALA A 20 5.36 22.90 -13.68
C ALA A 20 4.96 23.77 -12.49
N ASN A 21 5.32 23.34 -11.27
CA ASN A 21 5.19 24.06 -10.01
C ASN A 21 3.95 23.74 -9.16
N ASN A 22 3.53 22.48 -9.08
CA ASN A 22 3.11 22.01 -7.77
C ASN A 22 4.37 21.41 -7.10
N PRO A 23 4.80 21.87 -5.92
CA PRO A 23 5.77 21.10 -5.15
C PRO A 23 5.17 19.70 -5.00
N GLU A 24 5.95 18.68 -5.34
CA GLU A 24 5.60 17.31 -4.99
C GLU A 24 5.30 17.32 -3.49
N PRO A 25 4.19 16.70 -3.02
CA PRO A 25 3.93 16.58 -1.60
C PRO A 25 5.21 16.11 -0.92
N ALA A 26 5.57 16.67 0.23
CA ALA A 26 6.62 16.05 1.03
C ALA A 26 6.27 14.56 1.22
N ASP A 27 7.28 13.67 1.24
CA ASP A 27 7.12 12.22 1.47
C ASP A 27 6.61 11.96 2.91
N GLU A 28 5.39 12.41 3.17
CA GLU A 28 4.65 12.29 4.42
C GLU A 28 3.92 10.95 4.44
N ASN A 29 3.73 10.41 5.64
CA ASN A 29 2.94 9.21 5.85
C ASN A 29 1.50 9.37 5.33
N GLU A 30 1.02 8.32 4.70
CA GLU A 30 -0.25 8.26 4.01
C GLU A 30 -1.37 8.06 5.03
N LEU A 31 -2.36 8.96 5.04
CA LEU A 31 -3.54 8.79 5.89
C LEU A 31 -4.37 7.61 5.37
N ILE A 32 -4.43 6.53 6.14
CA ILE A 32 -5.20 5.33 5.81
C ILE A 32 -6.25 5.10 6.88
N THR A 33 -7.51 5.21 6.49
CA THR A 33 -8.64 4.97 7.38
C THR A 33 -9.23 3.59 7.22
N THR A 34 -9.01 2.94 6.08
CA THR A 34 -9.58 1.62 5.79
C THR A 34 -8.55 0.67 5.18
N VAL A 35 -8.46 -0.52 5.75
CA VAL A 35 -7.63 -1.62 5.27
C VAL A 35 -8.50 -2.83 5.01
N SER A 36 -8.43 -3.42 3.81
CA SER A 36 -9.18 -4.62 3.46
C SER A 36 -8.27 -5.74 2.98
N LEU A 37 -8.37 -6.90 3.60
CA LEU A 37 -7.65 -8.13 3.26
C LEU A 37 -8.60 -9.09 2.57
N LYS A 38 -8.41 -9.35 1.28
CA LYS A 38 -9.20 -10.31 0.50
C LYS A 38 -8.41 -11.61 0.34
N PHE A 39 -8.94 -12.70 0.87
CA PHE A 39 -8.44 -14.06 0.71
C PHE A 39 -9.32 -14.82 -0.28
N THR A 40 -8.76 -15.25 -1.39
CA THR A 40 -9.45 -16.07 -2.41
C THR A 40 -8.86 -17.48 -2.40
N GLU A 41 -9.66 -18.51 -2.10
CA GLU A 41 -9.17 -19.89 -2.05
C GLU A 41 -8.72 -20.36 -3.44
N GLN A 42 -7.45 -20.77 -3.56
CA GLN A 42 -6.84 -21.12 -4.84
C GLN A 42 -7.59 -22.27 -5.53
N GLY A 43 -7.77 -22.14 -6.85
CA GLY A 43 -8.53 -23.09 -7.66
C GLY A 43 -10.04 -22.95 -7.54
N THR A 44 -10.53 -21.92 -6.84
CA THR A 44 -11.96 -21.62 -6.69
C THR A 44 -12.24 -20.13 -6.90
N THR A 45 -13.52 -19.75 -6.87
CA THR A 45 -13.95 -18.34 -6.80
C THR A 45 -14.35 -17.91 -5.38
N ASN A 46 -14.14 -18.77 -4.38
CA ASN A 46 -14.53 -18.50 -3.00
C ASN A 46 -13.58 -17.46 -2.40
N ALA A 47 -14.10 -16.25 -2.17
CA ALA A 47 -13.34 -15.17 -1.56
C ALA A 47 -14.01 -14.67 -0.27
N ARG A 48 -13.19 -14.26 0.70
CA ARG A 48 -13.62 -13.56 1.92
C ARG A 48 -12.79 -12.30 2.09
N THR A 49 -13.43 -11.22 2.50
CA THR A 49 -12.75 -9.95 2.79
C THR A 49 -12.92 -9.64 4.27
N PHE A 50 -11.81 -9.29 4.92
CA PHE A 50 -11.77 -8.84 6.31
C PHE A 50 -11.27 -7.39 6.33
N THR A 51 -11.98 -6.52 7.06
CA THR A 51 -11.77 -5.08 7.01
C THR A 51 -11.50 -4.51 8.39
N TYR A 52 -10.53 -3.60 8.44
CA TYR A 52 -10.38 -2.60 9.49
C TYR A 52 -10.84 -1.24 8.96
N ARG A 53 -11.54 -0.45 9.78
CA ARG A 53 -12.09 0.85 9.38
C ARG A 53 -12.18 1.84 10.54
N ASP A 54 -11.49 2.96 10.39
CA ASP A 54 -11.37 4.04 11.36
C ASP A 54 -11.28 5.41 10.66
N VAL A 55 -12.41 6.11 10.52
CA VAL A 55 -12.53 7.26 9.59
C VAL A 55 -11.88 8.53 10.11
N ASP A 56 -11.85 8.70 11.43
CA ASP A 56 -11.20 9.82 12.10
C ASP A 56 -9.72 9.54 12.44
N GLY A 57 -9.23 8.34 12.12
CA GLY A 57 -7.84 7.94 12.25
C GLY A 57 -7.40 7.69 13.71
N ASP A 58 -6.13 7.38 13.87
CA ASP A 58 -5.55 7.03 15.17
C ASP A 58 -5.69 8.17 16.20
N GLY A 59 -6.08 7.80 17.43
CA GLY A 59 -6.21 8.72 18.56
C GLY A 59 -7.59 9.41 18.67
N GLY A 60 -8.48 9.18 17.70
CA GLY A 60 -9.87 9.59 17.74
C GLY A 60 -10.78 8.57 18.44
N GLN A 61 -11.93 8.31 17.84
CA GLN A 61 -12.87 7.29 18.29
C GLN A 61 -12.29 5.88 18.05
N ALA A 62 -12.90 4.87 18.67
CA ALA A 62 -12.54 3.49 18.38
C ALA A 62 -12.93 3.14 16.93
N PRO A 63 -12.18 2.25 16.25
CA PRO A 63 -12.47 1.86 14.89
C PRO A 63 -13.89 1.30 14.77
N THR A 64 -14.63 1.79 13.79
CA THR A 64 -16.00 1.34 13.49
C THR A 64 -16.06 -0.12 13.03
N LYS A 65 -14.93 -0.68 12.57
CA LYS A 65 -14.83 -2.06 12.14
C LYS A 65 -13.43 -2.61 12.38
N PHE A 66 -13.35 -3.85 12.88
CA PHE A 66 -12.11 -4.62 12.98
C PHE A 66 -12.46 -6.11 12.89
N ASP A 67 -12.54 -6.65 11.68
CA ASP A 67 -12.94 -8.04 11.46
C ASP A 67 -11.91 -9.04 12.03
N ALA A 68 -12.38 -10.19 12.52
CA ALA A 68 -11.53 -11.34 12.80
C ALA A 68 -11.34 -12.19 11.53
N ILE A 69 -10.09 -12.47 11.17
CA ILE A 69 -9.74 -13.31 10.02
C ILE A 69 -10.04 -14.76 10.36
N THR A 70 -10.80 -15.43 9.48
CA THR A 70 -11.11 -16.86 9.61
C THR A 70 -10.80 -17.61 8.32
N LEU A 71 -9.80 -18.50 8.38
CA LEU A 71 -9.34 -19.34 7.27
C LEU A 71 -9.58 -20.82 7.56
N THR A 72 -9.51 -21.65 6.53
CA THR A 72 -9.64 -23.11 6.64
C THR A 72 -8.25 -23.75 6.64
N ALA A 73 -8.02 -24.67 7.58
CA ALA A 73 -6.76 -25.36 7.77
C ALA A 73 -6.28 -26.06 6.49
N GLY A 74 -4.97 -25.95 6.23
CA GLY A 74 -4.31 -26.55 5.06
C GLY A 74 -4.66 -25.94 3.70
N LYS A 75 -5.54 -24.94 3.62
CA LYS A 75 -5.87 -24.25 2.37
C LYS A 75 -4.84 -23.18 2.02
N THR A 76 -4.72 -22.91 0.73
CA THR A 76 -3.90 -21.82 0.18
C THR A 76 -4.82 -20.79 -0.46
N TYR A 77 -4.51 -19.52 -0.22
CA TYR A 77 -5.29 -18.38 -0.67
C TYR A 77 -4.41 -17.42 -1.47
N ASP A 78 -4.99 -16.83 -2.51
CA ASP A 78 -4.49 -15.58 -3.08
C ASP A 78 -4.96 -14.44 -2.18
N LEU A 79 -4.00 -13.73 -1.59
CA LEU A 79 -4.21 -12.59 -0.70
C LEU A 79 -3.96 -11.30 -1.46
N ALA A 80 -4.94 -10.40 -1.43
CA ALA A 80 -4.79 -9.01 -1.89
C ALA A 80 -5.17 -8.06 -0.75
N ILE A 81 -4.39 -6.99 -0.58
CA ILE A 81 -4.68 -5.92 0.38
C ILE A 81 -5.02 -4.62 -0.36
N THR A 82 -5.98 -3.87 0.15
CA THR A 82 -6.31 -2.52 -0.36
C THR A 82 -6.40 -1.52 0.79
N PHE A 83 -6.08 -0.26 0.48
CA PHE A 83 -6.01 0.86 1.40
C PHE A 83 -6.83 2.03 0.86
N GLN A 84 -7.57 2.71 1.73
CA GLN A 84 -8.39 3.88 1.36
C GLN A 84 -8.31 4.96 2.46
N ASP A 85 -8.48 6.21 2.03
CA ASP A 85 -8.72 7.37 2.88
C ASP A 85 -10.17 7.84 2.72
N GLU A 86 -11.04 7.28 3.57
CA GLU A 86 -12.45 7.65 3.67
C GLU A 86 -12.71 8.92 4.51
N SER A 87 -11.68 9.65 4.94
CA SER A 87 -11.88 10.98 5.55
C SER A 87 -12.27 12.04 4.51
N LYS A 88 -11.99 11.74 3.23
CA LYS A 88 -12.29 12.59 2.07
C LYS A 88 -13.57 12.15 1.34
N THR A 89 -14.09 13.01 0.49
CA THR A 89 -15.26 12.71 -0.35
C THR A 89 -15.05 13.23 -1.78
N PRO A 90 -14.91 12.33 -2.79
CA PRO A 90 -14.88 10.87 -2.68
C PRO A 90 -13.69 10.36 -1.84
N ALA A 91 -13.78 9.14 -1.33
CA ALA A 91 -12.65 8.50 -0.64
C ALA A 91 -11.47 8.34 -1.61
N ASP A 92 -10.26 8.63 -1.15
CA ASP A 92 -9.06 8.45 -1.98
C ASP A 92 -8.65 6.97 -1.97
N ASP A 93 -8.26 6.48 -3.15
CA ASP A 93 -7.69 5.14 -3.32
C ASP A 93 -6.19 5.17 -3.06
N ILE A 94 -5.81 4.95 -1.79
CA ILE A 94 -4.41 4.92 -1.37
C ILE A 94 -3.67 3.69 -1.95
N THR A 95 -4.40 2.64 -2.33
CA THR A 95 -3.79 1.48 -3.03
C THR A 95 -3.15 1.90 -4.35
N ALA A 96 -3.82 2.80 -5.09
CA ALA A 96 -3.31 3.31 -6.36
C ALA A 96 -2.02 4.13 -6.16
N GLU A 97 -1.95 4.93 -5.10
CA GLU A 97 -0.76 5.70 -4.73
C GLU A 97 0.40 4.78 -4.32
N ILE A 98 0.16 3.82 -3.43
CA ILE A 98 1.16 2.82 -3.02
C ILE A 98 1.71 2.06 -4.24
N ASN A 99 0.84 1.71 -5.20
CA ASN A 99 1.27 1.03 -6.43
C ASN A 99 2.12 1.93 -7.35
N GLN A 100 1.85 3.24 -7.38
CA GLN A 100 2.70 4.21 -8.10
C GLN A 100 4.05 4.40 -7.39
N LYS A 101 4.04 4.49 -6.06
CA LYS A 101 5.20 4.66 -5.17
C LYS A 101 5.73 3.33 -4.60
N LYS A 102 5.64 2.24 -5.37
CA LYS A 102 5.97 0.90 -4.87
C LYS A 102 7.44 0.72 -4.49
N ASP A 103 8.32 1.59 -4.99
CA ASP A 103 9.73 1.65 -4.62
C ASP A 103 9.93 2.26 -3.21
N GLU A 104 8.87 2.70 -2.54
CA GLU A 104 8.92 3.32 -1.21
C GLU A 104 8.11 2.53 -0.19
N HIS A 105 7.18 1.69 -0.63
CA HIS A 105 6.24 1.01 0.26
C HIS A 105 6.51 -0.49 0.39
N LEU A 106 6.33 -1.04 1.59
CA LEU A 106 6.39 -2.48 1.87
C LEU A 106 5.26 -2.90 2.82
N VAL A 107 4.38 -3.79 2.37
CA VAL A 107 3.45 -4.50 3.24
C VAL A 107 4.16 -5.69 3.88
N VAL A 108 4.07 -5.79 5.21
CA VAL A 108 4.65 -6.89 6.00
C VAL A 108 3.53 -7.64 6.71
N TYR A 109 3.55 -8.96 6.61
CA TYR A 109 2.61 -9.88 7.24
C TYR A 109 3.33 -10.74 8.26
N THR A 110 3.02 -10.58 9.55
CA THR A 110 3.67 -11.32 10.64
C THR A 110 2.63 -12.09 11.46
N PRO A 111 2.42 -13.39 11.16
CA PRO A 111 1.52 -14.24 11.93
C PRO A 111 2.13 -14.66 13.27
N SER A 112 1.29 -14.76 14.29
CA SER A 112 1.67 -15.23 15.63
C SER A 112 0.61 -16.19 16.18
N PRO A 113 0.95 -17.47 16.46
CA PRO A 113 2.25 -18.10 16.17
C PRO A 113 2.50 -18.22 14.66
N ALA A 114 3.77 -18.20 14.27
CA ALA A 114 4.20 -18.26 12.87
C ALA A 114 3.74 -19.52 12.12
N SER A 115 3.33 -20.57 12.84
CA SER A 115 2.79 -21.80 12.26
C SER A 115 1.35 -21.70 11.75
N LEU A 116 0.58 -20.65 12.13
CA LEU A 116 -0.81 -20.51 11.69
C LEU A 116 -0.95 -20.10 10.23
N LEU A 117 0.02 -19.33 9.71
CA LEU A 117 -0.05 -18.80 8.37
C LEU A 117 1.36 -18.63 7.81
N THR A 118 1.55 -19.00 6.56
CA THR A 118 2.76 -18.65 5.80
C THR A 118 2.35 -17.74 4.66
N VAL A 119 2.82 -16.49 4.68
CA VAL A 119 2.55 -15.51 3.62
C VAL A 119 3.79 -15.36 2.75
N THR A 120 3.61 -15.46 1.44
CA THR A 120 4.66 -15.25 0.43
C THR A 120 4.23 -14.12 -0.50
N ILE A 121 4.94 -12.99 -0.44
CA ILE A 121 4.70 -11.83 -1.29
C ILE A 121 5.00 -12.18 -2.75
N THR A 122 4.10 -11.80 -3.66
CA THR A 122 4.17 -12.17 -5.09
C THR A 122 4.48 -11.00 -6.02
N ASP A 123 4.25 -9.77 -5.59
CA ASP A 123 4.55 -8.56 -6.34
C ASP A 123 5.87 -7.91 -5.92
N LYS A 124 6.45 -7.19 -6.87
CA LYS A 124 7.76 -6.55 -6.72
C LYS A 124 7.80 -5.15 -7.30
N ASP A 125 8.68 -4.36 -6.70
CA ASP A 125 8.99 -3.00 -7.11
C ASP A 125 9.92 -2.98 -8.35
N SER A 126 10.32 -1.80 -8.82
CA SER A 126 11.21 -1.68 -9.99
C SER A 126 12.62 -2.22 -9.75
N ARG A 127 12.99 -2.37 -8.47
CA ARG A 127 14.29 -2.83 -7.96
C ARG A 127 14.25 -4.27 -7.45
N ASN A 128 13.18 -5.01 -7.75
CA ASN A 128 12.97 -6.41 -7.40
C ASN A 128 12.86 -6.67 -5.88
N TYR A 129 12.55 -5.65 -5.08
CA TYR A 129 12.14 -5.81 -3.69
C TYR A 129 10.63 -6.10 -3.58
N PRO A 130 10.19 -6.81 -2.53
CA PRO A 130 8.77 -7.07 -2.31
C PRO A 130 7.99 -5.77 -2.09
N VAL A 131 6.73 -5.75 -2.55
CA VAL A 131 5.76 -4.67 -2.26
C VAL A 131 4.71 -5.18 -1.29
N GLY A 132 4.10 -6.33 -1.56
CA GLY A 132 3.15 -6.99 -0.65
C GLY A 132 1.69 -6.58 -0.85
N LEU A 133 1.32 -5.89 -1.94
CA LEU A 133 -0.09 -5.68 -2.28
C LEU A 133 -0.77 -7.00 -2.68
N THR A 134 0.01 -7.94 -3.23
CA THR A 134 -0.42 -9.30 -3.55
C THR A 134 0.49 -10.34 -2.91
N SER A 135 -0.09 -11.44 -2.45
CA SER A 135 0.61 -12.53 -1.81
C SER A 135 -0.11 -13.86 -2.00
N THR A 136 0.59 -14.97 -1.75
CA THR A 136 -0.05 -16.24 -1.42
C THR A 136 -0.02 -16.44 0.10
N ALA A 137 -1.09 -16.98 0.67
CA ALA A 137 -1.22 -17.24 2.09
C ALA A 137 -1.63 -18.69 2.31
N LYS A 138 -0.75 -19.50 2.88
CA LYS A 138 -1.00 -20.91 3.22
C LYS A 138 -1.38 -21.03 4.69
N ALA A 139 -2.62 -21.41 4.96
CA ALA A 139 -3.10 -21.66 6.32
C ALA A 139 -2.50 -22.95 6.87
N GLY A 140 -2.05 -22.89 8.12
CA GLY A 140 -1.45 -24.00 8.85
C GLY A 140 -2.49 -24.96 9.44
N ALA A 141 -2.15 -25.53 10.60
CA ALA A 141 -3.07 -26.32 11.40
C ALA A 141 -4.12 -25.43 12.10
N ALA A 142 -5.22 -26.03 12.53
CA ALA A 142 -6.25 -25.33 13.26
C ALA A 142 -5.71 -24.70 14.56
N GLY A 143 -6.14 -23.48 14.85
CA GLY A 143 -5.66 -22.72 15.99
C GLY A 143 -6.03 -21.23 15.90
N THR A 144 -5.73 -20.50 16.96
CA THR A 144 -6.01 -19.07 17.09
C THR A 144 -4.75 -18.28 17.41
N GLY A 145 -4.72 -17.02 16.98
CA GLY A 145 -3.58 -16.14 17.14
C GLY A 145 -3.85 -14.77 16.51
N THR A 146 -2.80 -14.12 16.03
CA THR A 146 -2.90 -12.82 15.35
C THR A 146 -2.16 -12.83 14.01
N LEU A 147 -2.60 -11.97 13.10
CA LEU A 147 -1.86 -11.55 11.93
C LEU A 147 -1.57 -10.06 12.04
N LYS A 148 -0.31 -9.71 12.31
CA LYS A 148 0.14 -8.33 12.24
C LYS A 148 0.32 -7.92 10.79
N VAL A 149 -0.32 -6.84 10.38
CA VAL A 149 -0.24 -6.25 9.05
C VAL A 149 0.33 -4.85 9.18
N GLN A 150 1.48 -4.61 8.56
CA GLN A 150 2.12 -3.30 8.52
C GLN A 150 2.25 -2.81 7.09
N LEU A 151 1.98 -1.53 6.86
CA LEU A 151 2.43 -0.82 5.67
C LEU A 151 3.61 0.06 6.09
N ARG A 152 4.80 -0.24 5.56
CA ARG A 152 6.03 0.49 5.82
C ARG A 152 6.26 1.50 4.73
N HIS A 153 6.38 2.77 5.09
CA HIS A 153 6.81 3.85 4.21
C HIS A 153 8.32 4.06 4.37
N GLN A 154 9.06 3.88 3.27
CA GLN A 154 10.52 3.89 3.19
C GLN A 154 11.00 4.85 2.08
N PRO A 155 10.66 6.14 2.16
CA PRO A 155 10.93 7.10 1.09
C PRO A 155 12.44 7.41 0.98
N PRO A 156 12.90 7.96 -0.15
CA PRO A 156 14.29 8.34 -0.32
C PRO A 156 14.77 9.29 0.79
N VAL A 157 15.96 9.03 1.35
CA VAL A 157 16.58 9.93 2.33
C VAL A 157 17.66 10.72 1.63
N ASN A 158 17.54 12.06 1.63
CA ASN A 158 18.42 12.97 0.87
C ASN A 158 18.48 12.61 -0.64
N GLY A 159 17.33 12.23 -1.21
CA GLY A 159 17.21 11.83 -2.62
C GLY A 159 17.83 10.48 -2.95
N GLN A 160 18.24 9.70 -1.95
CA GLN A 160 18.78 8.34 -2.15
C GLN A 160 17.76 7.29 -1.71
N PRO A 161 17.43 6.31 -2.56
CA PRO A 161 16.43 5.30 -2.22
C PRO A 161 16.94 4.39 -1.09
N VAL A 162 16.13 4.17 -0.06
CA VAL A 162 16.53 3.42 1.15
C VAL A 162 15.80 2.08 1.35
N LYS A 163 14.65 1.88 0.69
CA LYS A 163 13.96 0.59 0.69
C LYS A 163 14.91 -0.51 0.23
N ASN A 164 14.94 -1.58 1.03
CA ASN A 164 15.83 -2.73 0.88
C ASN A 164 15.09 -4.08 0.96
N GLY A 165 13.75 -4.06 0.93
CA GLY A 165 12.91 -5.26 1.02
C GLY A 165 12.74 -5.82 2.44
N THR A 166 13.21 -5.13 3.47
CA THR A 166 13.03 -5.51 4.88
C THR A 166 12.16 -4.51 5.63
N VAL A 167 11.69 -4.87 6.82
CA VAL A 167 10.76 -4.02 7.62
C VAL A 167 11.35 -2.66 7.98
N THR A 168 12.68 -2.55 8.10
CA THR A 168 13.40 -1.27 8.28
C THR A 168 14.24 -0.96 7.04
N PRO A 169 14.44 0.31 6.66
CA PRO A 169 14.17 1.57 7.38
C PRO A 169 12.70 2.04 7.32
N GLY A 170 12.42 3.31 7.66
CA GLY A 170 11.12 3.95 7.45
C GLY A 170 10.21 4.04 8.69
N SER A 171 8.96 4.42 8.46
CA SER A 171 7.86 4.51 9.45
C SER A 171 6.69 3.60 9.05
N ASP A 172 5.71 3.41 9.96
CA ASP A 172 4.47 2.71 9.65
C ASP A 172 3.44 3.74 9.18
N ASP A 173 2.78 3.50 8.05
CA ASP A 173 1.48 4.13 7.75
C ASP A 173 0.33 3.33 8.38
N VAL A 174 0.53 2.02 8.53
CA VAL A 174 -0.44 1.07 9.11
C VAL A 174 0.31 0.11 10.01
N ASN A 175 -0.26 -0.18 11.18
CA ASN A 175 0.24 -1.21 12.09
C ASN A 175 -0.93 -1.88 12.85
N LEU A 176 -1.52 -2.91 12.26
CA LEU A 176 -2.75 -3.55 12.75
C LEU A 176 -2.51 -4.99 13.19
N ASP A 177 -3.12 -5.39 14.30
CA ASP A 177 -3.11 -6.78 14.78
C ASP A 177 -4.49 -7.42 14.59
N PHE A 178 -4.72 -8.06 13.44
CA PHE A 178 -5.95 -8.80 13.19
C PHE A 178 -5.99 -10.07 14.05
N THR A 179 -7.12 -10.35 14.70
CA THR A 179 -7.37 -11.70 15.23
C THR A 179 -7.38 -12.69 14.07
N LEU A 180 -6.65 -13.80 14.21
CA LEU A 180 -6.56 -14.85 13.20
C LEU A 180 -7.02 -16.19 13.80
N THR A 181 -7.99 -16.81 13.14
CA THR A 181 -8.47 -18.17 13.42
C THR A 181 -8.31 -19.03 12.18
N VAL A 182 -7.68 -20.20 12.34
CA VAL A 182 -7.62 -21.26 11.34
C VAL A 182 -8.47 -22.42 11.85
N ASN A 183 -9.45 -22.86 11.05
CA ASN A 183 -10.40 -23.93 11.39
C ASN A 183 -10.21 -25.19 10.56
#